data_AF-A0A7J7DMX8-F1
#
_entry.id   AF-A0A7J7DMX8-F1
#
_cell.length_a   1.000
_cell.length_b   1.000
_cell.length_c   1.000
_cell.angle_alpha   90.00
_cell.angle_beta   90.00
_cell.angle_gamma   90.00
#
_symmetry.space_group_name_H-M   'P 1'
#
loop_
_entity.id
_entity.type
_entity.pdbx_description
1 polymer ?
#
loop_
_entity_poly.entity_id
_entity_poly.type
_entity_poly.pdbx_seq_one_letter_code
_entity_poly.pdbx_strand_id
1 'polypeptide(L)' 'MVLMGLERMLVNLKSKTRSSMKKRYEKIEKSESMRVEIKSRKARKLIEETMKIADSPTKSKTYAF' A
#
# COMPACT_ATOMS: atom_id res chain seq x y z
N MET A 1 28.02 14.55 29.44
CA MET A 1 28.08 14.35 27.96
C MET A 1 27.88 12.89 27.51
N VAL A 2 27.57 11.92 28.39
CA VAL A 2 27.44 10.49 28.00
C VAL A 2 26.01 10.11 27.56
N LEU A 3 24.97 10.68 28.18
CA LEU A 3 23.56 10.42 27.83
C LEU A 3 23.23 10.73 26.36
N MET A 4 23.78 11.82 25.82
CA MET A 4 23.55 12.28 24.44
C MET A 4 24.15 11.35 23.35
N GLY A 5 25.05 10.44 23.72
CA GLY A 5 25.65 9.46 22.79
C GLY A 5 24.80 8.20 22.65
N LEU A 6 24.26 7.71 23.77
CA LEU A 6 23.38 6.54 23.83
C LEU A 6 22.05 6.80 23.13
N GLU A 7 21.46 7.99 23.32
CA GLU A 7 20.23 8.39 22.64
C GLU A 7 20.41 8.37 21.10
N ARG A 8 21.55 8.87 20.60
CA ARG A 8 21.88 8.84 19.16
C ARG A 8 22.02 7.42 18.62
N MET A 9 22.64 6.52 19.38
CA MET A 9 22.77 5.12 18.98
C MET A 9 21.42 4.40 18.94
N LEU A 10 20.54 4.64 19.92
CA LEU A 10 19.20 4.07 19.95
C LEU A 10 18.32 4.60 18.80
N VAL A 11 18.43 5.90 18.47
CA VAL A 11 17.75 6.49 17.31
C VAL A 11 18.25 5.86 16.00
N ASN A 12 19.56 5.67 15.85
CA ASN A 12 20.15 5.03 14.67
C ASN A 12 19.76 3.54 14.54
N LEU A 13 19.69 2.81 15.66
CA LEU A 13 19.27 1.41 15.65
C LEU A 13 17.79 1.28 15.26
N LYS A 14 16.94 2.16 15.81
CA LYS A 14 15.49 2.20 15.55
C LYS A 14 15.16 2.64 14.11
N SER A 15 15.97 3.53 13.51
CA SER A 15 15.80 3.92 12.11
C SER A 15 16.23 2.82 11.14
N LYS A 16 17.29 2.06 11.47
CA LYS A 16 17.79 0.95 10.66
C LYS A 16 16.80 -0.22 10.63
N THR A 17 16.16 -0.57 11.75
CA THR A 17 15.11 -1.60 11.81
C THR A 17 13.81 -1.20 11.11
N ARG A 18 13.45 0.09 11.10
CA ARG A 18 12.34 0.60 10.29
C ARG A 18 12.62 0.55 8.78
N SER A 19 13.87 0.71 8.37
CA SER A 19 14.25 0.68 6.95
C SER A 19 14.24 -0.73 6.35
N SER A 20 14.56 -1.76 7.14
CA SER A 20 14.59 -3.16 6.68
C SER A 20 13.20 -3.79 6.54
N MET A 21 12.15 -3.19 7.09
CA MET A 21 10.76 -3.67 6.98
C MET A 21 10.00 -3.11 5.78
N LYS A 22 10.57 -2.16 5.02
CA LYS A 22 9.94 -1.65 3.80
C LYS A 22 10.13 -2.68 2.68
N LYS A 23 9.25 -3.68 2.63
CA LYS A 23 9.07 -4.49 1.42
C LYS A 23 8.81 -3.53 0.27
N ARG A 24 9.74 -3.47 -0.68
CA ARG A 24 9.58 -2.68 -1.90
C ARG A 24 8.35 -3.24 -2.61
N TYR A 25 7.43 -2.38 -3.02
CA TYR A 25 6.23 -2.83 -3.72
C TYR A 25 6.63 -3.54 -5.00
N GLU A 26 6.45 -4.86 -5.02
CA GLU A 26 6.68 -5.68 -6.19
C GLU A 26 5.42 -5.64 -7.04
N LYS A 27 5.52 -5.02 -8.23
CA LYS A 27 4.40 -4.93 -9.16
C LYS A 27 4.17 -6.30 -9.77
N ILE A 28 3.12 -6.97 -9.32
CA ILE A 28 2.68 -8.25 -9.89
C ILE A 28 1.98 -7.98 -11.22
N GLU A 29 2.35 -8.71 -12.27
CA GLU A 29 1.66 -8.65 -13.54
C GLU A 29 0.27 -9.29 -13.45
N LYS A 30 -0.67 -8.80 -14.27
CA LYS A 30 -2.02 -9.38 -14.32
C LYS A 30 -1.98 -10.77 -14.92
N SER A 31 -2.59 -11.74 -14.24
CA SER A 31 -2.80 -13.10 -14.76
C SER A 31 -3.72 -13.11 -15.98
N GLU A 32 -3.62 -14.17 -16.80
CA GLU A 32 -4.47 -14.35 -17.98
C GLU A 32 -5.97 -14.43 -17.62
N SER A 33 -6.33 -15.05 -16.49
CA SER A 33 -7.72 -15.08 -16.00
C SER A 33 -8.27 -13.67 -15.74
N MET A 34 -7.49 -12.84 -15.04
CA MET A 34 -7.84 -11.46 -14.72
C MET A 34 -8.00 -10.62 -15.98
N ARG A 35 -7.19 -10.87 -17.02
CA ARG A 35 -7.30 -10.16 -18.32
C ARG A 35 -8.60 -10.48 -19.03
N VAL A 36 -9.09 -11.72 -18.97
CA VAL A 36 -10.36 -12.12 -19.59
C VAL A 36 -11.54 -11.49 -18.85
N GLU A 37 -11.53 -11.52 -17.52
CA GLU A 37 -12.62 -10.99 -16.68
C GLU A 37 -12.79 -9.46 -16.79
N ILE A 38 -11.69 -8.71 -16.93
CA ILE A 38 -11.72 -7.25 -17.06
C ILE A 38 -12.28 -6.78 -18.42
N LYS A 39 -12.35 -7.64 -19.45
CA LYS A 39 -12.89 -7.23 -20.77
C LYS A 39 -14.36 -6.81 -20.71
N SER A 40 -15.12 -7.24 -19.72
CA SER A 40 -16.52 -6.85 -19.56
C SER A 40 -16.69 -5.37 -19.18
N ARG A 41 -17.65 -4.68 -19.82
CA ARG A 41 -17.97 -3.27 -19.50
C ARG A 41 -18.39 -3.08 -18.04
N LYS A 42 -19.09 -4.05 -17.45
CA LYS A 42 -19.57 -3.99 -16.06
C LYS A 42 -18.40 -4.09 -15.07
N ALA A 43 -17.47 -5.02 -15.33
CA ALA A 43 -16.27 -5.20 -14.52
C ALA A 43 -15.39 -3.94 -14.53
N ARG A 44 -15.22 -3.30 -15.69
CA ARG A 44 -14.45 -2.04 -15.79
C ARG A 44 -15.05 -0.92 -14.94
N LYS A 45 -16.38 -0.75 -14.98
CA LYS A 45 -17.07 0.26 -14.16
C LYS A 45 -16.87 0.01 -12.66
N LEU A 46 -17.02 -1.24 -12.22
CA LEU A 46 -16.84 -1.63 -10.83
C LEU A 46 -15.40 -1.35 -10.36
N ILE A 47 -14.41 -1.73 -11.17
CA ILE A 47 -12.98 -1.49 -10.87
C ILE A 47 -12.70 0.01 -10.78
N GLU A 48 -13.21 0.81 -11.72
CA GLU A 48 -13.01 2.25 -11.73
C GLU A 48 -13.61 2.92 -10.48
N GLU A 49 -14.81 2.53 -10.08
CA GLU A 49 -15.45 3.02 -8.86
C GLU A 49 -14.66 2.64 -7.61
N THR A 50 -14.23 1.36 -7.52
CA THR A 50 -13.41 0.86 -6.41
C THR A 50 -12.07 1.60 -6.33
N MET A 51 -11.48 1.94 -7.48
CA MET A 51 -10.21 2.68 -7.52
C MET A 51 -10.34 4.13 -7.09
N LYS A 52 -11.40 4.83 -7.52
CA LYS A 52 -11.68 6.20 -7.05
C LYS A 52 -11.86 6.26 -5.53
N ILE A 53 -12.52 5.26 -4.95
CA ILE A 53 -12.69 5.13 -3.49
C ILE A 53 -11.34 4.92 -2.81
N ALA A 54 -10.52 3.99 -3.31
CA ALA A 54 -9.21 3.70 -2.73
C ALA A 54 -8.25 4.91 -2.77
N ASP A 55 -8.31 5.72 -3.83
CA ASP A 55 -7.53 6.95 -3.96
C ASP A 55 -7.99 8.06 -3.01
N SER A 56 -9.25 8.00 -2.53
CA SER A 56 -9.83 8.98 -1.62
C SER A 56 -10.47 8.34 -0.37
N PRO A 57 -9.64 7.71 0.50
CA PRO A 57 -10.12 6.90 1.62
C PRO A 57 -10.85 7.73 2.69
N THR A 58 -10.75 9.05 2.66
CA THR A 58 -11.39 9.97 3.60
C THR A 58 -12.75 10.50 3.14
N LYS A 59 -13.15 10.28 1.87
CA LYS A 59 -14.33 10.92 1.27
C LYS A 59 -15.50 10.00 0.92
N SER A 60 -15.36 8.68 0.98
CA SER A 60 -16.41 7.77 0.47
C SER A 60 -16.80 6.65 1.41
N LYS A 61 -18.11 6.35 1.39
CA LYS A 61 -18.80 5.35 2.23
C LYS A 61 -18.12 3.99 2.11
N THR A 62 -17.73 3.44 3.25
CA THR A 62 -17.25 2.06 3.39
C THR A 62 -18.34 1.11 2.90
N TYR A 63 -18.14 0.45 1.75
CA TYR A 63 -18.91 -0.75 1.44
C TYR A 63 -18.24 -1.91 2.19
N ALA A 64 -18.85 -2.28 3.33
CA ALA A 64 -18.64 -3.58 3.93
C ALA A 64 -19.32 -4.61 3.01
N PHE A 65 -18.52 -5.52 2.46
CA PHE A 65 -19.00 -6.72 1.82
C PHE A 65 -19.37 -7.75 2.89
#